data_AF-V5HW82-F1
#
_entry.id   AF-V5HW82-F1
#
_cell.length_a   1.000
_cell.length_b   1.000
_cell.length_c   1.000
_cell.angle_alpha   90.00
_cell.angle_beta   90.00
_cell.angle_gamma   90.00
#
_symmetry.space_group_name_H-M   'P 1'
#
loop_
_entity.id
_entity.type
_entity.pdbx_description
1 polymer ?
#
loop_
_entity_poly.entity_id
_entity_poly.type
_entity_poly.pdbx_seq_one_letter_code
_entity_poly.pdbx_strand_id
1 'polypeptide(L)'
;LRNLTEEEITLQATLLFLGGFQTISISLSYTTYLLAKHPDVQEKVRREVNDSVAKSGCLDYETVMHKLKYLGQVLDETLRTFPRS
;
A
#
# COMPACT_ATOMS: atom_id res chain seq x y z
N LEU A 1 29.92 19.55 13.56
CA LEU A 1 28.86 18.86 12.79
C LEU A 1 29.33 18.79 11.34
N ARG A 2 29.53 17.60 10.78
CA ARG A 2 30.00 17.41 9.40
C ARG A 2 28.78 17.50 8.48
N ASN A 3 28.81 18.38 7.50
CA ASN A 3 27.75 18.46 6.50
C ASN A 3 27.88 17.28 5.53
N LEU A 4 26.75 16.68 5.15
CA LEU A 4 26.71 15.66 4.12
C LEU A 4 27.02 16.30 2.76
N THR A 5 27.81 15.61 1.95
CA THR A 5 28.02 15.96 0.55
C THR A 5 26.76 15.67 -0.27
N GLU A 6 26.61 16.34 -1.41
CA GLU A 6 25.49 16.09 -2.33
C GLU A 6 25.44 14.61 -2.76
N GLU A 7 26.61 14.01 -3.03
CA GLU A 7 26.74 12.60 -3.38
C GLU A 7 26.26 11.67 -2.24
N GLU A 8 26.64 11.96 -0.99
CA GLU A 8 26.15 11.20 0.16
C GLU A 8 24.62 11.34 0.33
N ILE A 9 24.06 12.53 0.13
CA ILE A 9 22.60 12.75 0.21
C ILE A 9 21.88 11.95 -0.89
N THR A 10 22.36 12.01 -2.12
CA THR A 10 21.77 11.27 -3.25
C THR A 10 21.87 9.76 -3.04
N LEU A 11 23.01 9.26 -2.56
CA LEU A 11 23.19 7.84 -2.27
C LEU A 11 22.21 7.37 -1.18
N GLN A 12 22.10 8.11 -0.07
CA GLN A 12 21.20 7.75 1.03
C GLN A 12 19.73 7.80 0.59
N ALA A 13 19.33 8.82 -0.18
CA ALA A 13 17.98 8.92 -0.73
C ALA A 13 17.65 7.75 -1.68
N THR A 14 18.62 7.35 -2.51
CA THR A 14 18.46 6.23 -3.43
C THR A 14 18.30 4.91 -2.68
N LEU A 15 19.11 4.65 -1.65
CA LEU A 15 19.00 3.45 -0.81
C LEU A 15 17.66 3.37 -0.09
N LEU A 16 17.20 4.49 0.48
CA LEU A 16 15.90 4.58 1.14
C LEU A 16 14.76 4.27 0.15
N PHE A 17 14.83 4.85 -1.05
CA PHE A 17 13.84 4.62 -2.10
C PHE A 17 13.80 3.16 -2.53
N LEU A 18 14.95 2.56 -2.86
CA LEU A 18 15.02 1.16 -3.30
C LEU A 18 14.52 0.18 -2.24
N GLY A 19 14.91 0.38 -0.98
CA GLY A 19 14.49 -0.48 0.14
C GLY A 19 12.97 -0.45 0.37
N GLY A 20 12.36 0.74 0.28
CA GLY A 20 10.91 0.90 0.38
C GLY A 20 10.17 0.38 -0.86
N PHE A 21 10.68 0.71 -2.05
CA PHE A 21 10.03 0.39 -3.33
C PHE A 21 9.85 -1.11 -3.51
N GLN A 22 10.92 -1.90 -3.40
CA GLN A 22 10.86 -3.34 -3.65
C GLN A 22 9.85 -4.02 -2.73
N THR A 23 9.82 -3.64 -1.45
CA THR A 23 8.90 -4.20 -0.46
C THR A 23 7.44 -3.87 -0.79
N ILE A 24 7.15 -2.61 -1.12
CA ILE A 24 5.79 -2.16 -1.46
C ILE A 24 5.32 -2.80 -2.77
N SER A 25 6.16 -2.87 -3.79
CA SER A 25 5.81 -3.46 -5.09
C SER A 25 5.45 -4.94 -4.97
N ILE A 26 6.20 -5.70 -4.16
CA ILE A 26 5.91 -7.12 -3.92
C ILE A 26 4.57 -7.27 -3.19
N SER A 27 4.36 -6.52 -2.11
CA SER A 27 3.10 -6.56 -1.36
C SER A 27 1.90 -6.23 -2.25
N LEU A 28 2.00 -5.17 -3.06
CA LEU A 28 0.92 -4.77 -3.96
C LEU A 28 0.63 -5.85 -5.02
N SER A 29 1.67 -6.46 -5.57
CA SER A 29 1.54 -7.54 -6.57
C SER A 29 0.77 -8.73 -6.00
N TYR A 30 1.10 -9.17 -4.79
CA TYR A 30 0.39 -10.27 -4.12
C TYR A 30 -1.04 -9.89 -3.74
N THR A 31 -1.27 -8.65 -3.26
CA THR A 31 -2.62 -8.17 -2.95
C THR A 31 -3.49 -8.19 -4.20
N THR A 32 -3.01 -7.64 -5.32
CA THR A 32 -3.75 -7.63 -6.59
C THR A 32 -3.96 -9.04 -7.12
N TYR A 33 -2.98 -9.94 -6.99
CA TYR A 33 -3.11 -11.34 -7.34
C TYR A 33 -4.22 -12.03 -6.54
N LEU A 34 -4.25 -11.87 -5.21
CA LEU A 34 -5.29 -12.45 -4.36
C LEU A 34 -6.67 -11.87 -4.66
N LEU A 35 -6.77 -10.57 -4.92
CA LEU A 35 -8.03 -9.94 -5.34
C LEU A 35 -8.53 -10.51 -6.66
N ALA A 36 -7.66 -10.69 -7.66
CA ALA A 36 -8.02 -11.29 -8.93
C ALA A 36 -8.47 -12.77 -8.79
N LYS A 37 -7.94 -13.49 -7.80
CA LYS A 37 -8.33 -14.87 -7.48
C LYS A 37 -9.62 -14.99 -6.66
N HIS A 38 -10.02 -13.93 -5.96
CA HIS A 38 -11.22 -13.88 -5.12
C HIS A 38 -12.13 -12.72 -5.55
N PRO A 39 -12.91 -12.89 -6.65
CA PRO A 39 -13.73 -11.81 -7.21
C PRO A 39 -14.77 -11.24 -6.25
N ASP A 40 -15.27 -12.06 -5.31
CA ASP A 40 -16.19 -11.67 -4.25
C ASP A 40 -15.55 -10.68 -3.27
N VAL A 41 -14.30 -10.93 -2.87
CA VAL A 41 -13.50 -10.04 -2.03
C VAL A 41 -13.18 -8.76 -2.80
N GLN A 42 -12.78 -8.86 -4.07
CA GLN A 42 -12.51 -7.71 -4.93
C GLN A 42 -13.73 -6.81 -5.10
N GLU A 43 -14.92 -7.38 -5.29
CA GLU A 43 -16.16 -6.62 -5.36
C GLU A 43 -16.45 -5.90 -4.04
N LYS A 44 -16.21 -6.54 -2.91
CA LYS A 44 -16.43 -5.94 -1.59
C LYS A 44 -15.47 -4.79 -1.31
N VAL A 45 -14.18 -4.94 -1.63
CA VAL A 45 -13.19 -3.85 -1.54
C VAL A 45 -13.57 -2.69 -2.45
N ARG A 46 -13.93 -2.97 -3.71
CA ARG A 46 -14.30 -1.93 -4.67
C ARG A 46 -15.55 -1.17 -4.24
N ARG A 47 -16.54 -1.83 -3.65
CA ARG A 47 -17.69 -1.17 -3.03
C ARG A 47 -17.28 -0.26 -1.88
N GLU A 48 -16.44 -0.74 -0.96
CA GLU A 48 -15.93 0.08 0.15
C GLU A 48 -15.23 1.35 -0.35
N VAL A 49 -14.36 1.21 -1.36
CA VAL A 49 -13.64 2.36 -1.96
C VAL A 49 -14.63 3.34 -2.60
N ASN A 50 -15.55 2.85 -3.43
CA ASN A 50 -16.53 3.70 -4.12
C ASN A 50 -17.46 4.43 -3.13
N ASP A 51 -17.94 3.74 -2.10
CA ASP A 51 -18.77 4.34 -1.05
C ASP A 51 -18.00 5.41 -0.26
N SER A 52 -16.72 5.17 -0.02
CA SER A 52 -15.85 6.11 0.67
C SER A 52 -15.61 7.37 -0.18
N VAL A 53 -15.34 7.21 -1.47
CA VAL A 53 -15.17 8.33 -2.42
C VAL A 53 -16.48 9.12 -2.56
N ALA A 54 -17.62 8.45 -2.66
CA ALA A 54 -18.92 9.11 -2.76
C ALA A 54 -19.24 9.97 -1.51
N LYS A 55 -18.76 9.56 -0.32
CA LYS A 55 -18.98 10.30 0.93
C LYS A 55 -17.96 11.42 1.18
N SER A 56 -16.69 11.18 0.87
CA SER A 56 -15.59 12.12 1.13
C SER A 56 -15.33 13.09 -0.03
N GLY A 57 -15.79 12.78 -1.25
CA GLY A 57 -15.47 13.53 -2.47
C GLY A 57 -14.07 13.28 -3.02
N CYS A 58 -13.12 12.83 -2.20
CA CYS A 58 -11.77 12.46 -2.60
C CYS A 58 -11.19 11.32 -1.73
N LEU A 59 -10.09 10.71 -2.19
CA LEU A 59 -9.25 9.82 -1.40
C LEU A 59 -8.15 10.66 -0.74
N ASP A 60 -8.49 11.34 0.35
CA ASP A 60 -7.49 11.97 1.23
C ASP A 60 -6.89 10.97 2.23
N TYR A 61 -5.85 11.41 2.95
CA TYR A 61 -5.15 10.57 3.92
C TYR A 61 -6.10 9.99 4.98
N GLU A 62 -7.00 10.82 5.51
CA GLU A 62 -7.98 10.41 6.52
C GLU A 62 -8.93 9.33 5.98
N THR A 63 -9.41 9.50 4.75
CA THR A 63 -10.29 8.54 4.08
C THR A 63 -9.58 7.21 3.89
N VAL A 64 -8.33 7.22 3.42
CA VAL A 64 -7.54 6.00 3.21
C VAL A 64 -7.26 5.29 4.54
N MET A 65 -6.85 6.02 5.57
CA MET A 65 -6.44 5.43 6.85
C MET A 65 -7.60 4.98 7.73
N HIS A 66 -8.74 5.68 7.69
CA HIS A 66 -9.83 5.44 8.63
C HIS A 66 -11.09 4.84 7.99
N LYS A 67 -11.32 5.03 6.69
CA LYS A 67 -12.58 4.60 6.04
C LYS A 67 -12.43 3.33 5.20
N LEU A 68 -11.23 2.94 4.82
CA LEU A 68 -10.96 1.72 4.01
C LEU A 68 -10.54 0.53 4.89
N LYS A 69 -11.36 0.19 5.88
CA LYS A 69 -11.02 -0.83 6.89
C LYS A 69 -10.91 -2.23 6.28
N TYR A 70 -11.81 -2.59 5.36
CA TYR A 70 -11.81 -3.89 4.72
C TYR A 70 -10.62 -4.06 3.78
N LEU A 71 -10.25 -3.01 3.03
CA LEU A 71 -8.99 -3.01 2.27
C LEU A 71 -7.77 -3.25 3.19
N GLY A 72 -7.73 -2.62 4.36
CA GLY A 72 -6.70 -2.88 5.37
C GLY A 72 -6.64 -4.35 5.80
N GLN A 73 -7.80 -4.98 6.04
CA GLN A 73 -7.86 -6.42 6.37
C GLN A 73 -7.36 -7.31 5.23
N VAL A 74 -7.62 -6.94 3.98
CA VAL A 74 -7.11 -7.68 2.81
C VAL A 74 -5.58 -7.58 2.71
N LEU A 75 -5.01 -6.41 3.05
CA LEU A 75 -3.55 -6.25 3.11
C LEU A 75 -2.95 -7.11 4.22
N ASP A 76 -3.53 -7.10 5.42
CA ASP A 76 -3.09 -7.94 6.54
C ASP A 76 -3.12 -9.43 6.16
N GLU A 77 -4.19 -9.86 5.51
CA GLU A 77 -4.33 -11.26 5.06
C GLU A 77 -3.36 -11.63 3.94
N THR A 78 -3.05 -10.67 3.05
CA THR A 78 -2.01 -10.84 2.03
C THR A 78 -0.64 -11.05 2.68
N LEU A 79 -0.29 -10.22 3.67
CA LEU A 79 0.98 -10.34 4.39
C LEU A 79 1.05 -11.61 5.25
N ARG A 80 -0.09 -12.08 5.78
CA ARG A 80 -0.19 -13.38 6.47
C ARG A 80 0.04 -14.56 5.51
N THR A 81 -0.51 -14.49 4.30
CA THR A 81 -0.42 -15.56 3.29
C THR A 81 0.94 -15.59 2.60
N PHE A 82 1.49 -14.42 2.33
CA PHE A 82 2.81 -14.22 1.73
C PHE A 82 3.70 -13.46 2.71
N PRO A 83 4.19 -14.13 3.78
CA PRO A 83 5.13 -13.52 4.70
C PRO A 83 6.39 -13.15 3.92
N ARG A 84 6.75 -11.86 3.97
CA ARG A 84 7.98 -11.38 3.36
C ARG A 84 9.17 -11.94 4.14
N SER A 85 9.79 -13.01 3.63
CA SER A 85 11.12 -13.47 4.08
C SER A 85 12.21 -12.56 3.56
#